data_AF-A0A2T6IV64-F1
#
_entry.id   AF-A0A2T6IV64-F1
#
_cell.length_a   1.000
_cell.length_b   1.000
_cell.length_c   1.000
_cell.angle_alpha   90.00
_cell.angle_beta   90.00
_cell.angle_gamma   90.00
#
_symmetry.space_group_name_H-M   'P 1'
#
loop_
_entity.id
_entity.type
_entity.pdbx_description
1 polymer ?
#
loop_
_entity_poly.entity_id
_entity_poly.type
_entity_poly.pdbx_seq_one_letter_code
_entity_poly.pdbx_strand_id
1 'polypeptide(L)' 'MAEKSEQWRQRVIAMEEVKKHNSEKDIWCIIHGVVYDLTPLLHKHPGGVDVLLDFA' A
#
# COMPACT_ATOMS: atom_id res chain seq x y z
N MET A 1 -15.17 16.99 -28.79
CA MET A 1 -14.68 15.66 -28.38
C MET A 1 -14.31 15.77 -26.90
N ALA A 2 -15.30 15.59 -26.04
CA ALA A 2 -15.15 15.33 -24.60
C ALA A 2 -14.56 13.91 -24.43
N GLU A 3 -13.86 13.48 -23.37
CA GLU A 3 -13.49 14.06 -22.09
C GLU A 3 -12.50 13.06 -21.43
N LYS A 4 -11.60 13.59 -20.57
CA LYS A 4 -10.97 12.93 -19.41
C LYS A 4 -10.12 11.68 -19.65
N SER A 5 -8.85 11.89 -19.98
CA SER A 5 -7.79 10.97 -19.53
C SER A 5 -7.61 11.18 -18.02
N GLU A 6 -8.22 10.33 -17.21
CA GLU A 6 -7.94 10.29 -15.77
C GLU A 6 -6.46 10.00 -15.58
N GLN A 7 -5.72 11.06 -15.26
CA GLN A 7 -4.33 10.97 -14.87
C GLN A 7 -4.28 10.11 -13.60
N TRP A 8 -3.72 8.91 -13.70
CA TRP A 8 -3.15 8.29 -12.52
C TRP A 8 -2.04 9.23 -12.05
N ARG A 9 -2.34 10.08 -11.07
CA ARG A 9 -1.29 10.84 -10.39
C ARG A 9 -0.59 9.83 -9.48
N GLN A 10 0.34 9.02 -10.00
CA GLN A 10 1.26 8.31 -9.12
C GLN A 10 2.11 9.38 -8.45
N ARG A 11 1.81 9.59 -7.18
CA ARG A 11 2.68 10.32 -6.29
C ARG A 11 3.95 9.50 -6.11
N VAL A 12 5.11 10.11 -6.32
CA VAL A 12 6.38 9.52 -5.92
C VAL A 12 6.41 9.53 -4.40
N ILE A 13 6.63 8.37 -3.78
CA ILE A 13 6.67 8.20 -2.34
C ILE A 13 8.11 7.87 -1.95
N ALA A 14 8.65 8.64 -1.01
CA ALA A 14 9.99 8.39 -0.48
C ALA A 14 9.98 7.15 0.42
N MET A 15 11.08 6.39 0.42
CA MET A 15 11.22 5.18 1.26
C MET A 15 11.06 5.50 2.75
N GLU A 16 11.50 6.67 3.21
CA GLU A 16 11.32 7.12 4.60
C GLU A 16 9.86 7.32 4.98
N GLU A 17 9.01 7.67 4.01
CA GLU A 17 7.57 7.76 4.27
C GLU A 17 6.98 6.36 4.37
N VAL A 18 7.30 5.46 3.43
CA VAL A 18 6.79 4.07 3.46
C VAL A 18 7.11 3.39 4.79
N LYS A 19 8.33 3.59 5.32
CA LYS A 19 8.76 3.01 6.61
C LYS A 19 7.92 3.43 7.82
N LYS A 20 7.17 4.53 7.75
CA LYS A 20 6.28 4.94 8.85
C LYS A 20 5.00 4.13 8.91
N HIS A 21 4.63 3.48 7.80
CA HIS A 21 3.40 2.72 7.64
C HIS A 21 3.69 1.21 7.81
N ASN A 22 4.10 0.81 9.02
CA ASN A 22 4.50 -0.55 9.35
C ASN A 22 3.70 -1.16 10.52
N SER A 23 2.46 -0.69 10.73
CA SER A 23 1.62 -1.09 11.87
C SER A 23 0.36 -1.80 11.41
N GLU A 24 -0.25 -2.57 12.32
CA GLU A 24 -1.48 -3.36 12.08
C GLU A 24 -2.70 -2.52 11.64
N LYS A 25 -2.64 -1.21 11.82
CA LYS A 25 -3.72 -0.28 11.46
C LYS A 25 -3.33 0.66 10.32
N ASP A 26 -2.11 0.53 9.82
CA ASP A 26 -1.48 1.43 8.86
C ASP A 26 -0.26 0.72 8.26
N ILE A 27 -0.50 -0.09 7.23
CA ILE A 27 0.52 -0.94 6.60
C ILE A 27 0.60 -0.65 5.10
N TRP A 28 1.79 -0.25 4.66
CA TRP A 28 2.08 -0.08 3.25
C TRP A 28 3.08 -1.13 2.79
N CYS A 29 2.91 -1.63 1.56
CA CYS A 29 3.80 -2.61 0.97
C CYS A 29 4.25 -2.15 -0.41
N ILE A 30 5.51 -2.45 -0.76
CA ILE A 30 6.08 -2.12 -2.06
C ILE A 30 6.09 -3.39 -2.92
N ILE A 31 5.28 -3.40 -3.97
CA ILE A 31 5.19 -4.52 -4.91
C ILE A 31 5.58 -4.00 -6.29
N HIS A 32 6.64 -4.55 -6.88
CA HIS A 32 7.20 -4.11 -8.17
C HIS A 32 7.50 -2.60 -8.26
N GLY A 33 7.92 -1.99 -7.14
CA GLY A 33 8.25 -0.56 -7.07
C GLY A 33 7.03 0.36 -6.93
N VAL A 34 5.83 -0.20 -6.76
CA VAL A 34 4.59 0.55 -6.48
C VAL A 34 4.23 0.35 -5.01
N VAL A 35 3.88 1.45 -4.35
CA VAL A 35 3.44 1.44 -2.94
C VAL A 35 1.93 1.20 -2.89
N TYR A 36 1.51 0.20 -2.12
CA TYR A 36 0.12 -0.16 -1.88
C TYR A 36 -0.22 0.00 -0.40
N ASP A 37 -1.36 0.63 -0.12
CA ASP A 37 -1.95 0.61 1.21
C ASP A 37 -2.72 -0.71 1.40
N LEU A 38 -2.21 -1.58 2.27
CA LEU A 38 -2.80 -2.89 2.58
C LEU A 38 -3.67 -2.85 3.84
N THR A 39 -3.76 -1.70 4.51
CA THR A 39 -4.61 -1.44 5.69
C THR A 39 -6.04 -2.01 5.57
N PRO A 40 -6.80 -1.78 4.49
CA PRO A 40 -8.17 -2.32 4.37
C PRO A 40 -8.24 -3.83 4.07
N LEU A 41 -7.11 -4.45 3.73
CA LEU A 41 -7.01 -5.84 3.28
C LEU A 41 -6.46 -6.78 4.36
N LEU A 42 -5.83 -6.25 5.41
CA LEU A 42 -5.30 -7.02 6.53
C LEU A 42 -6.28 -8.09 7.03
N HIS A 43 -7.49 -7.67 7.41
CA HIS A 43 -8.49 -8.58 7.99
C HIS A 43 -9.16 -9.54 6.98
N LYS A 44 -8.85 -9.40 5.69
CA LYS A 44 -9.43 -10.22 4.62
C LYS A 44 -8.46 -11.26 4.09
N HIS A 45 -7.22 -11.29 4.59
CA HIS A 45 -6.21 -12.23 4.12
C HIS A 45 -6.51 -13.65 4.65
N PRO A 46 -6.72 -14.65 3.76
CA PRO A 46 -7.06 -16.02 4.17
C PRO A 46 -5.99 -16.70 5.03
N GLY A 47 -4.73 -16.22 4.97
CA GLY A 47 -3.60 -16.73 5.75
C GLY A 47 -3.36 -16.01 7.07
N GLY A 48 -4.24 -15.11 7.49
CA GLY A 48 -4.06 -14.28 8.69
C GLY A 48 -3.23 -13.01 8.44
N VAL A 49 -3.36 -12.05 9.37
CA VAL A 49 -2.69 -10.75 9.35
C VAL A 49 -1.20 -10.83 9.68
N ASP A 50 -0.81 -11.83 10.46
CA ASP A 50 0.56 -12.01 10.96
C ASP A 50 1.59 -12.13 9.84
N VAL A 51 1.22 -12.79 8.74
CA VAL A 51 2.10 -12.93 7.58
C VAL A 51 2.41 -11.59 6.93
N LEU A 52 1.47 -10.64 6.91
CA LEU A 52 1.69 -9.33 6.29
C LEU A 52 2.55 -8.42 7.17
N LEU A 53 2.42 -8.54 8.49
CA LEU A 53 3.21 -7.76 9.45
C LEU A 53 4.70 -8.13 9.45
N ASP A 54 5.05 -9.37 9.11
CA ASP A 54 6.46 -9.80 9.01
C ASP A 54 7.22 -9.11 7.85
N PHE A 55 6.50 -8.62 6.84
CA PHE A 55 7.06 -7.96 5.64
C PHE A 55 6.85 -6.44 5.61
N ALA A 56 6.37 -5.85 6.72
CA ALA A 56 6.06 -4.42 6.85
C ALA A 56 7.29 -3.56 7.20
#